data_AF-A0A1F4PQ33-F1
#
_entry.id   AF-A0A1F4PQ33-F1
#
_cell.length_a   1.000
_cell.length_b   1.000
_cell.length_c   1.000
_cell.angle_alpha   90.00
_cell.angle_beta   90.00
_cell.angle_gamma   90.00
#
_symmetry.space_group_name_H-M   'P 1'
#
loop_
_entity.id
_entity.type
_entity.pdbx_description
1 polymer ?
#
loop_
_entity_poly.entity_id
_entity_poly.type
_entity_poly.pdbx_seq_one_letter_code
_entity_poly.pdbx_strand_id
1 'polypeptide(L)'
;MTTICFYQDTRHAKALHWIREVLGIGYHSTRNDGMTELRINGYQQVRDILGSLLPFIRFKKIQAVALHTAAEILSDNAKNMLESKTLKTLIDLILVIQGENYVTKKKKTKVELYKVLGLTP
;
A
#
# COMPACT_ATOMS: atom_id res chain seq x y z
N MET A 1 -0.31 -2.89 -7.44
CA MET A 1 -1.48 -2.13 -6.94
C MET A 1 -1.15 -1.58 -5.56
N THR A 2 -1.40 -0.29 -5.33
CA THR A 2 -1.23 0.35 -4.01
C THR A 2 -2.46 0.07 -3.17
N THR A 3 -2.26 -0.44 -1.95
CA THR A 3 -3.33 -1.01 -1.14
C THR A 3 -3.10 -0.79 0.35
N ILE A 4 -4.16 -0.42 1.06
CA ILE A 4 -4.28 -0.54 2.53
C ILE A 4 -5.20 -1.73 2.81
N CYS A 5 -4.82 -2.59 3.76
CA CYS A 5 -5.63 -3.74 4.15
C CYS A 5 -5.75 -3.81 5.67
N PHE A 6 -6.98 -3.90 6.16
CA PHE A 6 -7.30 -4.18 7.55
C PHE A 6 -7.82 -5.61 7.66
N TYR A 7 -7.38 -6.32 8.69
CA TYR A 7 -7.80 -7.70 8.94
C TYR A 7 -8.46 -7.79 10.31
N GLN A 8 -9.48 -8.64 10.41
CA GLN A 8 -10.13 -8.98 11.67
C GLN A 8 -10.67 -10.41 11.60
N ASP A 9 -10.72 -11.09 12.75
CA ASP A 9 -11.46 -12.35 12.87
C ASP A 9 -12.90 -12.14 12.40
N THR A 10 -13.43 -13.06 11.59
CA THR A 10 -14.74 -12.90 10.96
C THR A 10 -15.86 -12.72 11.98
N ARG A 11 -15.74 -13.31 13.18
CA ARG A 11 -16.71 -13.15 14.28
C ARG A 11 -16.78 -11.70 14.79
N HIS A 12 -15.76 -10.90 14.51
CA HIS A 12 -15.63 -9.51 14.94
C HIS A 12 -15.55 -8.52 13.76
N ALA A 13 -15.96 -8.92 12.55
CA ALA A 13 -15.86 -8.11 11.34
C ALA A 13 -16.68 -6.80 11.35
N LYS A 14 -17.59 -6.61 12.31
CA LYS A 14 -18.38 -5.37 12.47
C LYS A 14 -17.52 -4.10 12.48
N ALA A 15 -16.34 -4.14 13.11
CA ALA A 15 -15.41 -3.01 13.11
C ALA A 15 -14.89 -2.68 11.71
N LEU A 16 -14.67 -3.69 10.85
CA LEU A 16 -14.26 -3.46 9.46
C LEU A 16 -15.38 -2.83 8.63
N HIS A 17 -16.64 -3.20 8.89
CA HIS A 17 -17.78 -2.57 8.23
C HIS A 17 -17.91 -1.09 8.62
N TRP A 18 -17.78 -0.78 9.91
CA TRP A 18 -17.75 0.61 10.39
C TRP A 18 -16.62 1.42 9.75
N ILE A 19 -15.39 0.88 9.65
CA ILE A 19 -14.27 1.58 8.99
C ILE A 19 -14.62 1.90 7.52
N ARG A 20 -15.24 0.95 6.79
CA ARG A 20 -15.66 1.19 5.39
C ARG A 20 -16.72 2.28 5.30
N GLU A 21 -17.68 2.31 6.22
CA GLU A 21 -18.71 3.35 6.27
C GLU A 21 -18.10 4.73 6.52
N VAL A 22 -17.17 4.84 7.47
CA VAL A 22 -16.45 6.09 7.75
C VAL A 22 -15.61 6.55 6.56
N LEU A 23 -14.90 5.63 5.90
CA LEU A 23 -14.03 5.97 4.77
C LEU A 23 -14.79 6.12 3.44
N GLY A 24 -16.04 5.66 3.36
CA GLY A 24 -16.85 5.68 2.14
C GLY A 24 -16.32 4.82 0.99
N ILE A 25 -15.29 3.99 1.23
CA ILE A 25 -14.59 3.22 0.20
C ILE A 25 -14.05 1.90 0.73
N GLY A 26 -13.83 0.98 -0.20
CA GLY A 26 -13.21 -0.31 0.03
C GLY A 26 -14.22 -1.43 -0.09
N TYR A 27 -13.70 -2.64 -0.21
CA TYR A 27 -14.50 -3.85 -0.25
C TYR A 27 -14.06 -4.81 0.83
N HIS A 28 -15.01 -5.60 1.30
CA HIS A 28 -14.75 -6.68 2.22
C HIS A 28 -14.61 -7.99 1.47
N SER A 29 -13.76 -8.87 1.98
CA SER A 29 -13.75 -10.28 1.57
C SER A 29 -13.53 -11.16 2.78
N THR A 30 -14.15 -12.34 2.77
CA THR A 30 -13.92 -13.37 3.78
C THR A 30 -12.98 -14.41 3.20
N ARG A 31 -11.95 -14.74 3.97
CA ARG A 31 -10.95 -15.74 3.62
C ARG A 31 -11.35 -17.10 4.18
N ASN A 32 -10.82 -18.15 3.57
CA ASN A 32 -11.04 -19.53 4.00
C ASN A 32 -10.39 -19.89 5.35
N ASP A 33 -9.59 -18.98 5.92
CA ASP A 33 -8.94 -19.13 7.24
C ASP A 33 -9.74 -18.47 8.39
N GLY A 34 -10.97 -18.02 8.13
CA GLY A 34 -11.81 -17.37 9.14
C GLY A 34 -11.49 -15.89 9.36
N MET A 35 -10.63 -15.28 8.55
CA MET A 35 -10.36 -13.84 8.59
C MET A 35 -11.22 -13.08 7.58
N THR A 36 -11.72 -11.91 7.98
CA THR A 36 -12.29 -10.92 7.07
C THR A 36 -11.29 -9.80 6.84
N GLU A 37 -11.18 -9.34 5.59
CA GLU A 37 -10.34 -8.20 5.21
C GLU A 37 -11.17 -7.05 4.66
N LEU A 38 -10.81 -5.82 4.99
CA LEU A 38 -11.22 -4.60 4.28
C LEU A 38 -10.04 -4.13 3.44
N ARG A 39 -10.22 -4.09 2.12
CA ARG A 39 -9.21 -3.64 1.18
C ARG A 39 -9.60 -2.33 0.53
N ILE A 40 -8.66 -1.38 0.54
CA ILE A 40 -8.77 -0.09 -0.13
C ILE A 40 -7.64 -0.01 -1.15
N ASN A 41 -8.00 0.25 -2.41
CA ASN A 41 -7.09 0.28 -3.54
C ASN A 41 -7.15 1.63 -4.26
N GLY A 42 -6.07 1.97 -4.95
CA GLY A 42 -5.97 3.16 -5.79
C GLY A 42 -5.00 4.18 -5.22
N TYR A 43 -4.25 4.85 -6.09
CA TYR A 43 -3.16 5.75 -5.68
C TYR A 43 -3.72 6.95 -4.90
N GLN A 44 -4.69 7.65 -5.48
CA GLN A 44 -5.31 8.83 -4.87
C GLN A 44 -5.96 8.49 -3.52
N GLN A 45 -6.76 7.42 -3.48
CA GLN A 45 -7.50 7.05 -2.27
C GLN A 45 -6.57 6.61 -1.14
N VAL A 46 -5.52 5.85 -1.45
CA VAL A 46 -4.52 5.48 -0.45
C VAL A 46 -3.72 6.67 0.04
N ARG A 47 -3.32 7.59 -0.85
CA ARG A 47 -2.63 8.84 -0.49
C ARG A 47 -3.47 9.63 0.51
N ASP A 48 -4.72 9.95 0.14
CA ASP A 48 -5.57 10.83 0.94
C ASP A 48 -5.85 10.24 2.34
N ILE A 49 -6.17 8.94 2.40
CA ILE A 49 -6.41 8.23 3.67
C ILE A 49 -5.15 8.17 4.53
N LEU A 50 -4.00 7.78 3.95
CA LEU A 50 -2.75 7.75 4.71
C LEU A 50 -2.35 9.15 5.18
N GLY A 51 -2.57 10.19 4.37
CA GLY A 51 -2.29 11.57 4.74
C GLY A 51 -3.01 11.96 6.04
N SER A 52 -4.30 11.62 6.17
CA SER A 52 -5.07 11.86 7.39
C SER A 52 -4.65 10.96 8.56
N LEU A 53 -4.26 9.71 8.32
CA LEU A 53 -3.91 8.76 9.37
C LEU A 53 -2.46 8.90 9.88
N LEU A 54 -1.55 9.41 9.05
CA LEU A 54 -0.11 9.47 9.30
C LEU A 54 0.27 10.08 10.66
N PRO A 55 -0.36 11.16 11.16
CA PRO A 55 -0.06 11.70 12.49
C PRO A 55 -0.30 10.71 13.64
N PHE A 56 -1.20 9.73 13.44
CA PHE A 56 -1.64 8.79 14.46
C PHE A 56 -0.95 7.42 14.36
N ILE A 57 -0.33 7.11 13.21
CA ILE A 57 0.37 5.84 13.00
C ILE A 57 1.69 5.83 13.77
N ARG A 58 1.85 4.87 14.69
CA ARG A 58 3.11 4.63 15.43
C ARG A 58 3.88 3.45 14.87
N PHE A 59 3.30 2.25 14.95
CA PHE A 59 4.00 1.00 14.61
C PHE A 59 4.34 0.85 13.13
N LYS A 60 3.51 1.42 12.24
CA LYS A 60 3.68 1.31 10.79
C LYS A 60 4.16 2.61 10.15
N LYS A 61 4.77 3.50 10.92
CA LYS A 61 5.05 4.87 10.48
C LYS A 61 5.95 4.89 9.24
N ILE A 62 7.02 4.11 9.24
CA ILE A 62 8.02 4.11 8.17
C ILE A 62 7.41 3.66 6.84
N GLN A 63 6.76 2.50 6.81
CA GLN A 63 6.08 2.00 5.61
C GLN A 63 4.87 2.86 5.22
N ALA A 64 4.15 3.47 6.16
CA ALA A 64 3.03 4.35 5.86
C ALA A 64 3.51 5.64 5.18
N VAL A 65 4.60 6.24 5.64
CA VAL A 65 5.21 7.41 4.99
C VAL A 65 5.70 7.03 3.59
N ALA A 66 6.44 5.93 3.45
CA ALA A 66 6.94 5.48 2.15
C ALA A 66 5.79 5.19 1.16
N LEU A 67 4.70 4.55 1.63
CA LEU A 67 3.53 4.26 0.81
C LEU A 67 2.76 5.54 0.45
N HIS A 68 2.65 6.51 1.36
CA HIS A 68 2.04 7.81 1.09
C HIS A 68 2.81 8.55 -0.02
N THR A 69 4.13 8.66 0.10
CA THR A 69 4.99 9.30 -0.93
C THR A 69 4.89 8.57 -2.27
N ALA A 70 4.91 7.24 -2.27
CA ALA A 70 4.74 6.48 -3.52
C ALA A 70 3.36 6.71 -4.15
N ALA A 71 2.30 6.76 -3.32
CA ALA A 71 0.94 7.01 -3.77
C ALA A 71 0.76 8.42 -4.34
N GLU A 72 1.42 9.42 -3.75
CA GLU A 72 1.47 10.80 -4.26
C GLU A 72 2.09 10.87 -5.66
N ILE A 73 3.32 10.35 -5.82
CA ILE A 73 4.01 10.28 -7.12
C ILE A 73 3.14 9.59 -8.18
N LEU A 74 2.52 8.47 -7.84
CA LEU A 74 1.70 7.68 -8.77
C LEU A 74 0.34 8.34 -9.06
N SER A 75 -0.23 9.08 -8.10
CA SER A 75 -1.50 9.78 -8.30
C SER A 75 -1.34 10.97 -9.25
N ASP A 76 -0.25 11.73 -9.13
CA ASP A 76 -0.01 12.94 -9.93
C ASP A 76 0.40 12.59 -11.37
N ASN A 77 0.96 11.39 -11.57
CA ASN A 77 1.46 10.92 -12.86
C ASN A 77 0.61 9.80 -13.46
N ALA A 78 -0.63 9.60 -13.00
CA ALA A 78 -1.46 8.46 -13.37
C ALA A 78 -1.67 8.28 -14.90
N LYS A 79 -1.47 9.33 -15.70
CA LYS A 79 -1.64 9.34 -17.16
C LYS A 79 -0.34 9.50 -17.96
N ASN A 80 0.79 9.72 -17.29
CA ASN A 80 2.06 10.04 -17.94
C ASN A 80 3.07 8.92 -17.78
N MET A 81 3.97 8.77 -18.76
CA MET A 81 5.14 7.93 -18.57
C MET A 81 6.05 8.56 -17.51
N LEU A 82 6.44 7.76 -16.53
CA LEU A 82 7.37 8.17 -15.49
C LEU A 82 8.81 8.14 -16.03
N GLU A 83 9.56 9.18 -15.71
CA GLU A 83 10.99 9.21 -15.98
C GLU A 83 11.74 8.12 -15.19
N SER A 84 12.86 7.64 -15.75
CA SER A 84 13.71 6.62 -15.13
C SER A 84 14.14 6.98 -13.70
N LYS A 85 14.34 8.27 -13.41
CA LYS A 85 14.68 8.75 -12.06
C LYS A 85 13.53 8.50 -11.08
N THR A 86 12.31 8.85 -11.46
CA THR A 86 11.11 8.65 -10.64
C THR A 86 10.82 7.16 -10.43
N LEU A 87 11.02 6.33 -11.46
CA LEU A 87 10.89 4.88 -11.32
C LEU A 87 11.91 4.31 -10.32
N LYS A 88 13.17 4.76 -10.34
CA LYS A 88 14.18 4.37 -9.35
C LYS A 88 13.75 4.76 -7.93
N THR A 89 13.22 5.98 -7.74
CA THR A 89 12.65 6.41 -6.45
C THR A 89 11.51 5.51 -5.98
N LEU A 90 10.59 5.14 -6.88
CA LEU A 90 9.51 4.21 -6.55
C LEU A 90 10.03 2.82 -6.14
N ILE A 91 11.09 2.33 -6.78
CA ILE A 91 11.74 1.07 -6.38
C ILE A 91 12.30 1.19 -4.96
N ASP A 92 13.02 2.27 -4.64
CA ASP A 92 13.59 2.45 -3.31
C ASP A 92 12.49 2.53 -2.23
N LEU A 93 11.38 3.21 -2.50
CA LEU A 93 10.20 3.23 -1.61
C LEU A 93 9.60 1.83 -1.41
N ILE A 94 9.51 1.01 -2.47
CA ILE A 94 9.04 -0.38 -2.38
C ILE A 94 9.95 -1.20 -1.47
N LEU A 95 11.27 -1.02 -1.58
CA LEU A 95 12.24 -1.75 -0.76
C LEU A 95 12.12 -1.37 0.72
N VAL A 96 11.90 -0.09 1.03
CA VAL A 96 11.59 0.36 2.40
C VAL A 96 10.34 -0.33 2.94
N ILE A 97 9.24 -0.30 2.18
CA ILE A 97 7.97 -0.94 2.59
C ILE A 97 8.16 -2.45 2.80
N GLN A 98 8.92 -3.10 1.92
CA GLN A 98 9.26 -4.51 2.05
C GLN A 98 10.11 -4.80 3.28
N GLY A 99 11.07 -3.93 3.63
CA GLY A 99 11.93 -4.09 4.80
C GLY A 99 11.14 -4.02 6.11
N GLU A 100 10.18 -3.10 6.20
CA GLU A 100 9.37 -2.85 7.40
C GLU A 100 8.18 -3.81 7.57
N ASN A 101 7.70 -4.40 6.48
CA ASN A 101 6.62 -5.38 6.55
C ASN A 101 7.14 -6.73 7.03
N TYR A 102 6.37 -7.32 7.95
CA TYR A 102 6.62 -8.67 8.45
C TYR A 102 6.83 -9.67 7.30
N VAL A 103 7.73 -10.63 7.53
CA VAL A 103 8.30 -11.52 6.51
C VAL A 103 7.22 -12.04 5.56
N THR A 104 7.33 -11.65 4.29
CA THR A 104 6.57 -12.23 3.19
C THR A 104 7.42 -13.32 2.54
N LYS A 105 6.82 -14.47 2.23
CA LYS A 105 7.52 -15.64 1.64
C LYS A 105 8.18 -15.34 0.29
N LYS A 106 7.75 -14.28 -0.41
CA LYS A 106 8.32 -13.83 -1.69
C LYS A 106 8.42 -12.29 -1.68
N LYS A 107 9.62 -11.75 -1.90
CA LYS A 107 9.91 -10.33 -2.11
C LYS A 107 10.75 -10.23 -3.37
N LYS A 108 10.41 -9.30 -4.27
CA LYS A 108 11.27 -9.00 -5.42
C LYS A 108 12.43 -8.14 -4.94
N THR A 109 13.64 -8.54 -5.28
CA THR A 109 14.88 -7.79 -5.02
C THR A 109 14.94 -6.52 -5.88
N LYS A 110 15.84 -5.60 -5.52
CA LYS A 110 16.12 -4.39 -6.31
C LYS A 110 16.43 -4.75 -7.77
N VAL A 111 17.31 -5.73 -8.00
CA VAL A 111 17.71 -6.17 -9.35
C VAL A 111 16.52 -6.68 -10.16
N GLU A 112 15.65 -7.49 -9.54
CA GLU A 112 14.44 -7.97 -10.21
C GLU A 112 13.46 -6.84 -10.56
N LEU A 113 13.31 -5.85 -9.67
CA LEU A 113 12.45 -4.68 -9.93
C LEU A 113 13.00 -3.81 -11.07
N TYR A 114 14.32 -3.59 -11.09
CA TYR A 114 15.02 -2.87 -12.16
C TYR A 114 14.81 -3.56 -13.51
N LYS A 115 15.01 -4.88 -13.56
CA LYS A 115 14.80 -5.70 -14.77
C LYS A 115 13.35 -5.63 -15.27
N VAL A 116 12.37 -5.70 -14.37
CA VAL A 116 10.94 -5.61 -14.72
C VAL A 116 10.59 -4.26 -15.34
N LEU A 117 11.23 -3.18 -14.91
CA LEU A 117 10.98 -1.83 -15.41
C LEU A 117 11.89 -1.41 -16.58
N GLY A 118 12.70 -2.33 -17.11
CA GLY A 118 13.67 -2.00 -18.18
C GLY A 118 14.76 -1.02 -17.76
N LEU A 119 14.95 -0.84 -16.46
CA LEU A 119 16.00 -0.04 -15.88
C LEU A 119 17.22 -0.94 -15.73
N THR A 120 17.98 -1.17 -16.79
CA THR A 120 19.30 -1.79 -16.63
C THR A 120 20.23 -0.85 -15.86
N PRO A 121 21.25 -1.39 -15.17
CA PRO A 121 22.38 -0.58 -14.69
C PRO A 121 22.96 0.29 -15.81
#